data_AF-M6F6A9-F1
#
_entry.id   AF-M6F6A9-F1
#
_cell.length_a   1.000
_cell.length_b   1.000
_cell.length_c   1.000
_cell.angle_alpha   90.00
_cell.angle_beta   90.00
_cell.angle_gamma   90.00
#
_symmetry.space_group_name_H-M   'P 1'
#
loop_
_entity.id
_entity.type
_entity.pdbx_description
1 polymer ?
#
loop_
_entity_poly.entity_id
_entity_poly.type
_entity_poly.pdbx_seq_one_letter_code
_entity_poly.pdbx_strand_id
1 'polypeptide(L)' 'MELNPGKRKVYLRPGATDLRKSINTLSVIVESNMKKDPYSESVFLFSIAKKIN' A
#
# COMPACT_ATOMS: atom_id res chain seq x y z
N MET A 1 7.24 1.47 4.47
CA MET A 1 7.39 1.98 5.85
C MET A 1 6.20 1.48 6.66
N GLU A 2 6.41 0.91 7.85
CA GLU A 2 5.32 0.49 8.75
C GLU A 2 5.02 1.64 9.73
N LEU A 3 3.74 1.94 9.93
CA LEU A 3 3.21 2.94 10.85
C LEU A 3 2.26 2.23 11.81
N ASN A 4 2.26 2.64 13.08
CA ASN A 4 1.44 2.04 14.13
C ASN A 4 0.46 3.07 14.76
N PRO A 5 -0.53 3.60 14.01
CA PRO A 5 -1.61 4.41 14.58
C PRO A 5 -2.65 3.49 15.25
N GLY A 6 -2.34 2.97 16.44
CA GLY A 6 -3.27 2.15 17.24
C GLY A 6 -3.17 0.64 16.99
N LYS A 7 -4.32 -0.07 17.01
CA LYS A 7 -4.39 -1.55 16.98
C LYS A 7 -4.11 -2.21 15.62
N ARG A 8 -4.00 -1.44 14.52
CA ARG A 8 -3.81 -1.98 13.16
C ARG A 8 -2.49 -1.52 12.57
N LYS A 9 -1.82 -2.44 11.87
CA LYS A 9 -0.60 -2.15 11.12
C LYS A 9 -0.95 -1.38 9.85
N VAL A 10 -0.20 -0.32 9.58
CA VAL A 10 -0.35 0.49 8.38
C VAL A 10 0.95 0.46 7.60
N TYR A 11 0.91 0.11 6.32
CA TYR A 11 2.08 0.05 5.45
C TYR A 11 1.99 1.07 4.34
N LEU A 12 2.95 1.97 4.27
CA LEU A 12 3.10 2.90 3.15
C LEU A 12 3.95 2.25 2.04
N ARG A 13 3.38 2.19 0.83
CA ARG A 13 4.11 1.99 -0.42
C ARG A 13 4.60 3.35 -0.94
N PRO A 14 5.90 3.65 -0.82
CA PRO A 14 6.47 4.84 -1.43
C PRO A 14 6.52 4.72 -2.95
N GLY A 15 6.47 5.87 -3.62
CA GLY A 15 6.50 5.99 -5.07
C GLY A 15 5.13 5.94 -5.73
N ALA A 16 5.07 6.45 -6.97
CA ALA A 16 3.86 6.54 -7.75
C ALA A 16 3.22 5.16 -7.94
N THR A 17 1.97 5.00 -7.51
CA THR A 17 1.16 3.82 -7.77
C THR A 17 -0.03 4.21 -8.65
N ASP A 18 -0.22 3.48 -9.75
CA ASP A 18 -1.43 3.62 -10.57
C ASP A 18 -2.61 2.94 -9.87
N LEU A 19 -3.47 3.74 -9.23
CA LEU A 19 -4.67 3.25 -8.54
C LEU A 19 -5.83 2.91 -9.47
N ARG A 20 -5.71 3.16 -10.79
CA ARG A 20 -6.69 2.68 -11.76
C ARG A 20 -6.62 1.16 -11.92
N LYS A 21 -5.54 0.54 -11.44
CA LYS A 21 -5.44 -0.91 -11.33
C LYS A 21 -6.36 -1.37 -10.18
N SER A 22 -7.31 -2.24 -10.48
CA SER A 22 -8.28 -2.76 -9.51
C SER A 22 -7.61 -3.56 -8.38
N ILE A 23 -8.40 -3.93 -7.37
CA ILE A 23 -7.92 -4.56 -6.12
C ILE A 23 -6.96 -5.73 -6.33
N ASN A 24 -7.23 -6.64 -7.27
CA ASN A 24 -6.38 -7.80 -7.53
C ASN A 24 -4.94 -7.42 -7.88
N THR A 25 -4.77 -6.36 -8.66
CA THR A 25 -3.43 -5.89 -9.02
C THR A 25 -2.75 -5.19 -7.84
N LEU A 26 -3.49 -4.45 -7.01
CA LEU A 26 -2.93 -3.86 -5.81
C LEU A 26 -2.48 -4.94 -4.82
N SER A 27 -3.22 -6.04 -4.69
CA SER A 27 -2.83 -7.21 -3.88
C SER A 27 -1.52 -7.83 -4.37
N VAL A 28 -1.35 -7.98 -5.70
CA VAL A 28 -0.07 -8.43 -6.29
C VAL A 28 1.07 -7.46 -5.95
N ILE A 29 0.82 -6.14 -5.92
CA ILE A 29 1.83 -5.16 -5.53
C ILE A 29 2.24 -5.34 -4.06
N VAL A 30 1.28 -5.55 -3.15
CA VAL A 30 1.53 -5.80 -1.72
C VAL A 30 2.39 -7.06 -1.54
N GLU A 31 2.03 -8.15 -2.18
CA GLU A 31 2.76 -9.41 -2.08
C GLU A 31 4.14 -9.33 -2.76
N SER A 32 4.17 -8.99 -4.04
CA SER A 32 5.37 -9.10 -4.86
C SER A 32 6.43 -8.06 -4.53
N ASN A 33 6.01 -6.82 -4.23
CA ASN A 33 6.94 -5.72 -4.02
C ASN A 33 7.12 -5.34 -2.55
N MET A 34 6.02 -5.36 -1.76
CA MET A 34 6.10 -5.00 -0.35
C MET A 34 6.43 -6.20 0.54
N LYS A 35 6.36 -7.43 -0.01
CA LYS A 35 6.65 -8.69 0.69
C LYS A 35 5.78 -8.84 1.94
N LYS A 36 4.48 -8.50 1.81
CA LYS A 36 3.46 -8.59 2.87
C LYS A 36 2.28 -9.42 2.38
N ASP A 37 1.51 -9.96 3.32
CA ASP A 37 0.26 -10.63 3.02
C ASP A 37 -0.85 -9.60 2.75
N PRO A 38 -1.41 -9.52 1.53
CA PRO A 38 -2.50 -8.61 1.19
C PRO A 38 -3.81 -8.90 1.92
N TYR A 39 -3.97 -10.09 2.50
CA TYR A 39 -5.19 -10.51 3.21
C TYR A 39 -5.06 -10.39 4.73
N SER A 40 -3.91 -9.95 5.23
CA SER A 40 -3.71 -9.68 6.65
C SER A 40 -4.60 -8.52 7.13
N GLU A 41 -4.93 -8.49 8.43
CA GLU A 41 -5.64 -7.37 9.06
C GLU A 41 -4.74 -6.13 9.14
N SER A 42 -4.53 -5.47 8.00
CA SER A 42 -3.60 -4.36 7.82
C SER A 42 -4.14 -3.38 6.79
N VAL A 43 -3.68 -2.14 6.87
CA VAL A 43 -4.01 -1.08 5.91
C VAL A 43 -2.80 -0.81 5.02
N PHE A 44 -3.00 -0.82 3.71
CA PHE A 44 -1.96 -0.51 2.74
C PHE A 44 -2.24 0.85 2.10
N LEU A 45 -1.33 1.80 2.32
CA LEU A 45 -1.40 3.15 1.78
C LEU A 45 -0.52 3.25 0.54
N PHE A 46 -1.09 3.73 -0.56
CA PHE A 46 -0.40 3.88 -1.83
C PHE A 46 -0.27 5.36 -2.18
N SER A 47 0.95 5.80 -2.50
CA SER A 47 1.18 7.17 -2.94
C SER A 47 0.79 7.33 -4.41
N ILE A 48 -0.17 8.21 -4.69
CA ILE A 48 -0.37 8.73 -6.04
C ILE A 48 0.69 9.80 -6.29
N ALA A 49 1.37 9.76 -7.44
CA ALA A 49 2.26 10.84 -7.81
C ALA A 49 1.44 12.10 -8.08
N LYS A 50 1.25 12.90 -7.04
CA LYS A 50 0.76 14.27 -7.15
C LYS A 50 1.79 15.13 -6.47
N LYS A 51 2.67 15.74 -7.28
CA LYS A 51 3.46 16.88 -6.81
C LYS A 51 2.46 18.00 -6.50
N ILE A 52 2.33 18.33 -5.23
CA ILE A 52 1.76 19.62 -4.82
C ILE A 52 2.97 20.55 -4.84
N ASN A 53 2.93 21.54 -5.73
CA ASN A 53 3.92 22.61 -5.85
C ASN A 53 3.48 23.76 -4.94
#